data_AF-A0A4Z0QT77-F1
#
_entry.id   AF-A0A4Z0QT77-F1
#
_cell.length_a   1.000
_cell.length_b   1.000
_cell.length_c   1.000
_cell.angle_alpha   90.00
_cell.angle_beta   90.00
_cell.angle_gamma   90.00
#
_symmetry.space_group_name_H-M   'P 1'
#
loop_
_entity.id
_entity.type
_entity.pdbx_description
1 polymer ?
#
loop_
_entity_poly.entity_id
_entity_poly.type
_entity_poly.pdbx_seq_one_letter_code
_entity_poly.pdbx_strand_id
1 'polypeptide(L)'
;MSNILKSIKLDHHIMKSRYPMFVIAYILGIFLAVISKTPIYGALVVMIISAPLTGQYFSIYEKNNLEKLYGVLPLKKFEVVIGRYLYALCIVVINGIIATILAYIISFLTNRGMSSLESLTYLSGGFFYVCLMLAVIFPLYFKFPFSKVYVFSNLPFYLVFIITFAFTRKTNVLKQTGPVAQYLASHLIMIAAIGLSLGLILLALSCLLSCALIEGNRAVSLPAEKPEKRLFFVDNLRTWMVILVVLQHLAELNNTLYLFMMLNSAYFMGLLFLLAGYFTPGSFERKGPGTFLKDRLLRLGVPTLIYAFILSPIARIGTHMQQALAGNITGSLFALGPMWFAVMLLVFDLGYLAWRMAVRNSPEHPAAENRRRLTFLAVALFMLALAAASYLLRFVIPYGMSILGFPSLDYLPQYLSFFLIGMLAFRWDWLRSIPGSLGQLGFVLAVLATVILFPVALIGAGSAWIGHGSWQSVVFALWDSIFAVGMSLVLVTFFRRFLNGGKKFGRFLSQHSFTVYLIHAQIIVFLMLALRGLQTQPQLKFCLAAIVGLPLCFGIAWLIRKIPYVKKIL
;
A
#
# COMPACT_ATOMS: atom_id res chain seq x y z
N MET A 1 -12.84 12.31 33.90
CA MET A 1 -11.59 11.56 34.12
C MET A 1 -11.74 10.31 34.99
N SER A 2 -12.57 10.31 36.06
CA SER A 2 -12.75 9.13 36.96
C SER A 2 -13.11 7.82 36.22
N ASN A 3 -14.01 7.87 35.23
CA ASN A 3 -14.43 6.69 34.47
C ASN A 3 -13.35 6.15 33.51
N ILE A 4 -12.56 7.02 32.89
CA ILE A 4 -11.43 6.62 32.03
C ILE A 4 -10.37 5.89 32.87
N LEU A 5 -10.08 6.40 34.08
CA LEU A 5 -9.14 5.75 34.99
C LEU A 5 -9.64 4.36 35.44
N LYS A 6 -10.95 4.22 35.69
CA LYS A 6 -11.56 2.92 35.98
C LYS A 6 -11.42 1.95 34.79
N SER A 7 -11.60 2.44 33.55
CA SER A 7 -11.35 1.63 32.34
C SER A 7 -9.90 1.15 32.25
N ILE A 8 -8.93 2.04 32.50
CA ILE A 8 -7.50 1.69 32.48
C ILE A 8 -7.18 0.61 33.54
N LYS A 9 -7.72 0.75 34.76
CA LYS A 9 -7.54 -0.26 35.82
C LYS A 9 -8.15 -1.61 35.43
N LEU A 10 -9.33 -1.60 34.82
CA LEU A 10 -9.98 -2.81 34.33
C LEU A 10 -9.14 -3.50 33.25
N ASP A 11 -8.63 -2.73 32.28
CA ASP A 11 -7.76 -3.24 31.22
C ASP A 11 -6.47 -3.83 31.79
N HIS A 12 -5.89 -3.21 32.83
CA HIS A 12 -4.75 -3.75 33.57
C HIS A 12 -5.05 -5.10 34.22
N HIS A 13 -6.19 -5.24 34.90
CA HIS A 13 -6.57 -6.51 35.54
C HIS A 13 -6.76 -7.63 34.52
N ILE A 14 -7.37 -7.33 33.36
CA ILE A 14 -7.57 -8.27 32.26
C ILE A 14 -6.22 -8.74 31.70
N MET A 15 -5.30 -7.81 31.48
CA MET A 15 -4.00 -8.07 30.87
C MET A 15 -2.96 -8.66 31.82
N LYS A 16 -3.17 -8.60 33.14
CA LYS A 16 -2.24 -9.14 34.15
C LYS A 16 -1.85 -10.60 33.88
N SER A 17 -2.82 -11.42 33.44
CA SER A 17 -2.59 -12.82 33.07
C SER A 17 -1.66 -13.02 31.86
N ARG A 18 -1.45 -11.96 31.05
CA ARG A 18 -0.67 -11.97 29.82
C ARG A 18 0.69 -11.28 29.92
N TYR A 19 1.02 -10.67 31.06
CA TYR A 19 2.33 -10.05 31.28
C TYR A 19 3.53 -10.99 31.07
N PRO A 20 3.46 -12.30 31.38
CA PRO A 20 4.56 -13.21 31.06
C PRO A 20 4.93 -13.26 29.57
N MET A 21 4.01 -12.94 28.65
CA MET A 21 4.34 -12.90 27.21
C MET A 21 5.33 -11.78 26.85
N PHE A 22 5.42 -10.71 27.65
CA PHE A 22 6.39 -9.63 27.42
C PHE A 22 7.83 -10.09 27.68
N VAL A 23 8.03 -11.15 28.48
CA VAL A 23 9.35 -11.76 28.74
C VAL A 23 10.03 -12.18 27.43
N ILE A 24 9.26 -12.68 26.45
CA ILE A 24 9.77 -13.06 25.13
C ILE A 24 10.39 -11.86 24.41
N ALA A 25 9.76 -10.69 24.50
CA ALA A 25 10.28 -9.46 23.90
C ALA A 25 11.63 -9.07 24.54
N TYR A 26 11.75 -9.18 25.86
CA TYR A 26 12.99 -8.90 26.58
C TYR A 26 14.11 -9.89 26.23
N ILE A 27 13.84 -11.19 26.20
CA ILE A 27 14.83 -12.21 25.83
C ILE A 27 15.37 -11.93 24.42
N LEU A 28 14.48 -11.67 23.47
CA LEU A 28 14.85 -11.35 22.09
C LEU A 28 15.63 -10.03 22.01
N GLY A 29 15.24 -9.03 22.80
CA GLY A 29 15.94 -7.75 22.92
C GLY A 29 17.38 -7.91 23.43
N ILE A 30 17.59 -8.71 24.48
CA ILE A 30 18.93 -9.01 25.02
C ILE A 30 19.78 -9.70 23.96
N PHE A 31 19.23 -10.74 23.32
CA PHE A 31 19.91 -11.49 22.27
C PHE A 31 20.38 -10.59 21.13
N LEU A 32 19.50 -9.70 20.65
CA LEU A 32 19.84 -8.76 19.58
C LEU A 32 20.79 -7.65 20.03
N ALA A 33 20.69 -7.15 21.27
CA ALA A 33 21.63 -6.20 21.83
C ALA A 33 23.07 -6.75 21.83
N VAL A 34 23.24 -8.02 22.19
CA VAL A 34 24.55 -8.69 22.21
C VAL A 34 25.08 -8.93 20.78
N ILE A 35 24.25 -9.46 19.87
CA ILE A 35 24.68 -9.82 18.51
C ILE A 35 24.96 -8.59 17.64
N SER A 36 24.18 -7.53 17.79
CA SER A 36 24.29 -6.33 16.96
C SER A 36 25.53 -5.49 17.28
N LYS A 37 26.22 -5.75 18.41
CA LYS A 37 27.31 -4.93 18.95
C LYS A 37 26.90 -3.48 19.28
N THR A 38 25.59 -3.20 19.29
CA THR A 38 24.96 -1.90 19.55
C THR A 38 23.77 -2.11 20.50
N PRO A 39 23.96 -1.97 21.83
CA PRO A 39 22.96 -2.41 22.81
C PRO A 39 21.58 -1.74 22.68
N ILE A 40 21.54 -0.48 22.22
CA ILE A 40 20.28 0.27 22.02
C ILE A 40 19.33 -0.37 21.01
N TYR A 41 19.82 -1.17 20.05
CA TYR A 41 18.98 -1.88 19.10
C TYR A 41 18.14 -2.97 19.78
N GLY A 42 18.62 -3.55 20.88
CA GLY A 42 17.80 -4.44 21.69
C GLY A 42 16.59 -3.72 22.27
N ALA A 43 16.77 -2.48 22.74
CA ALA A 43 15.67 -1.69 23.29
C ALA A 43 14.58 -1.39 22.25
N LEU A 44 14.96 -1.09 21.01
CA LEU A 44 14.02 -0.89 19.90
C LEU A 44 13.19 -2.14 19.62
N VAL A 45 13.82 -3.31 19.62
CA VAL A 45 13.13 -4.58 19.38
C VAL A 45 12.11 -4.85 20.48
N VAL A 46 12.47 -4.62 21.74
CA VAL A 46 11.54 -4.79 22.87
C VAL A 46 10.31 -3.91 22.70
N MET A 47 10.49 -2.63 22.37
CA MET A 47 9.37 -1.70 22.16
C MET A 47 8.45 -2.15 21.01
N ILE A 48 9.03 -2.63 19.91
CA ILE A 48 8.27 -3.01 18.70
C ILE A 48 7.56 -4.34 18.86
N ILE A 49 8.19 -5.33 19.49
CA ILE A 49 7.59 -6.64 19.74
C ILE A 49 6.54 -6.58 20.84
N SER A 50 6.73 -5.72 21.85
CA SER A 50 5.75 -5.54 22.94
C SER A 50 4.49 -4.80 22.50
N ALA A 51 4.55 -3.99 21.45
CA ALA A 51 3.40 -3.19 21.03
C ALA A 51 2.19 -4.03 20.54
N PRO A 52 2.34 -5.09 19.72
CA PRO A 52 1.22 -5.97 19.37
C PRO A 52 0.68 -6.80 20.53
N LEU A 53 1.50 -7.02 21.57
CA LEU A 53 1.07 -7.71 22.78
C LEU A 53 0.04 -6.89 23.56
N THR A 54 0.04 -5.55 23.45
CA THR A 54 -1.04 -4.72 24.02
C THR A 54 -2.39 -5.02 23.36
N GLY A 55 -2.38 -5.46 22.09
CA GLY A 55 -3.55 -5.89 21.36
C GLY A 55 -4.20 -7.17 21.91
N GLN A 56 -3.48 -8.00 22.69
CA GLN A 56 -4.01 -9.24 23.26
C GLN A 56 -5.23 -9.03 24.17
N TYR A 57 -5.39 -7.81 24.68
CA TYR A 57 -6.61 -7.38 25.32
C TYR A 57 -7.85 -7.72 24.47
N PHE A 58 -7.82 -7.38 23.18
CA PHE A 58 -8.94 -7.62 22.27
C PHE A 58 -9.18 -9.12 22.04
N SER A 59 -8.13 -9.94 22.14
CA SER A 59 -8.30 -11.40 22.15
C SER A 59 -9.06 -11.88 23.38
N ILE A 60 -8.73 -11.37 24.57
CA ILE A 60 -9.38 -11.78 25.83
C ILE A 60 -10.82 -11.27 25.83
N TYR A 61 -11.04 -10.06 25.34
CA TYR A 61 -12.35 -9.46 25.16
C TYR A 61 -13.26 -10.31 24.26
N GLU A 62 -12.76 -10.74 23.10
CA GLU A 62 -13.48 -11.60 22.16
C GLU A 62 -13.71 -13.00 22.75
N LYS A 63 -12.67 -13.67 23.26
CA LYS A 63 -12.75 -15.05 23.76
C LYS A 63 -13.70 -15.22 24.94
N ASN A 64 -13.78 -14.22 25.81
CA ASN A 64 -14.63 -14.27 27.01
C ASN A 64 -15.95 -13.53 26.85
N ASN A 65 -16.29 -13.08 25.62
CA ASN A 65 -17.53 -12.34 25.33
C ASN A 65 -17.78 -11.17 26.31
N LEU A 66 -16.73 -10.41 26.62
CA LEU A 66 -16.77 -9.32 27.61
C LEU A 66 -17.69 -8.16 27.19
N GLU A 67 -18.24 -8.17 25.97
CA GLU A 67 -19.23 -7.20 25.51
C GLU A 67 -20.45 -7.10 26.44
N LYS A 68 -20.87 -8.22 27.05
CA LYS A 68 -21.95 -8.24 28.04
C LYS A 68 -21.57 -7.50 29.33
N LEU A 69 -20.34 -7.72 29.83
CA LEU A 69 -19.82 -7.06 31.03
C LEU A 69 -19.74 -5.54 30.83
N TYR A 70 -19.20 -5.10 29.69
CA TYR A 70 -19.09 -3.68 29.36
C TYR A 70 -20.43 -3.01 29.05
N GLY A 71 -21.48 -3.78 28.73
CA GLY A 71 -22.84 -3.28 28.57
C GLY A 71 -23.55 -2.96 29.89
N VAL A 72 -23.11 -3.54 31.01
CA VAL A 72 -23.68 -3.31 32.35
C VAL A 72 -22.93 -2.22 33.12
N LEU A 73 -21.65 -2.00 32.79
CA LEU A 73 -20.84 -0.97 33.43
C LEU A 73 -21.33 0.44 33.06
N PRO A 74 -21.29 1.41 33.98
CA PRO A 74 -21.64 2.81 33.71
C PRO A 74 -20.50 3.54 32.98
N LEU A 75 -19.98 2.96 31.89
CA LEU A 75 -18.90 3.48 31.06
C LEU A 75 -19.43 3.80 29.66
N LYS A 76 -19.17 5.00 29.17
CA LYS A 76 -19.50 5.35 27.79
C LYS A 76 -18.50 4.67 26.84
N LYS A 77 -18.95 4.27 25.65
CA LYS A 77 -18.09 3.57 24.67
C LYS A 77 -16.84 4.38 24.30
N PHE A 78 -16.94 5.69 24.15
CA PHE A 78 -15.76 6.54 23.87
C PHE A 78 -14.78 6.60 25.05
N GLU A 79 -15.26 6.51 26.30
CA GLU A 79 -14.39 6.49 27.49
C GLU A 79 -13.56 5.19 27.52
N VAL A 80 -14.14 4.07 27.08
CA VAL A 80 -13.43 2.79 26.93
C VAL A 80 -12.38 2.86 25.84
N VAL A 81 -12.67 3.52 24.71
CA VAL A 81 -11.66 3.73 23.64
C VAL A 81 -10.49 4.55 24.16
N ILE A 82 -10.75 5.71 24.76
CA ILE A 82 -9.71 6.57 25.31
C ILE A 82 -8.90 5.83 26.38
N GLY A 83 -9.58 5.10 27.27
CA GLY A 83 -8.94 4.28 28.31
C GLY A 83 -7.95 3.26 27.72
N ARG A 84 -8.35 2.54 26.67
CA ARG A 84 -7.48 1.54 26.01
C ARG A 84 -6.27 2.15 25.31
N TYR A 85 -6.44 3.31 24.65
CA TYR A 85 -5.32 4.03 24.02
C TYR A 85 -4.33 4.52 25.07
N LEU A 86 -4.81 5.08 26.19
CA LEU A 86 -3.96 5.51 27.29
C LEU A 86 -3.26 4.32 27.97
N TYR A 87 -3.96 3.21 28.18
CA TYR A 87 -3.36 1.99 28.74
C TYR A 87 -2.26 1.43 27.84
N ALA A 88 -2.49 1.37 26.52
CA ALA A 88 -1.48 0.94 25.57
C ALA A 88 -0.25 1.87 25.58
N LEU A 89 -0.48 3.19 25.65
CA LEU A 89 0.60 4.17 25.78
C LEU A 89 1.41 3.95 27.06
N CYS A 90 0.75 3.72 28.21
CA CYS A 90 1.44 3.41 29.47
C CYS A 90 2.31 2.15 29.36
N ILE A 91 1.80 1.08 28.73
CA ILE A 91 2.60 -0.13 28.51
C ILE A 91 3.83 0.17 27.64
N VAL A 92 3.66 0.92 26.54
CA VAL A 92 4.78 1.25 25.64
C VAL A 92 5.85 2.05 26.37
N VAL A 93 5.47 3.04 27.17
CA VAL A 93 6.41 3.85 27.96
C VAL A 93 7.14 2.98 29.00
N ILE A 94 6.42 2.16 29.76
CA ILE A 94 7.01 1.27 30.77
C ILE A 94 8.00 0.28 30.14
N ASN A 95 7.62 -0.37 29.03
CA ASN A 95 8.51 -1.29 28.32
C ASN A 95 9.72 -0.54 27.74
N GLY A 96 9.54 0.68 27.23
CA GLY A 96 10.65 1.52 26.77
C GLY A 96 11.66 1.83 27.88
N ILE A 97 11.19 2.16 29.10
CA ILE A 97 12.04 2.40 30.26
C ILE A 97 12.83 1.14 30.65
N ILE A 98 12.14 0.00 30.80
CA ILE A 98 12.78 -1.28 31.18
C ILE A 98 13.80 -1.69 30.11
N ALA A 99 13.44 -1.57 28.84
CA ALA A 99 14.30 -1.89 27.72
C ALA A 99 15.56 -1.01 27.67
N THR A 100 15.44 0.26 28.03
CA THR A 100 16.57 1.20 28.11
C THR A 100 17.52 0.83 29.25
N ILE A 101 16.99 0.52 30.43
CA ILE A 101 17.80 0.05 31.58
C ILE A 101 18.58 -1.21 31.18
N LEU A 102 17.92 -2.15 30.52
CA LEU A 102 18.54 -3.39 30.05
C LEU A 102 19.63 -3.13 29.01
N ALA A 103 19.42 -2.18 28.10
CA ALA A 103 20.44 -1.78 27.13
C ALA A 103 21.68 -1.20 27.81
N TYR A 104 21.54 -0.36 28.85
CA TYR A 104 22.66 0.16 29.62
C TYR A 104 23.41 -0.94 30.38
N ILE A 105 22.71 -1.91 30.97
CA ILE A 105 23.33 -3.06 31.63
C ILE A 105 24.17 -3.86 30.62
N ILE A 106 23.63 -4.15 29.44
CA ILE A 106 24.36 -4.87 28.38
C ILE A 106 25.56 -4.04 27.88
N SER A 107 25.39 -2.73 27.76
CA SER A 107 26.47 -1.80 27.39
C SER A 107 27.65 -1.90 28.36
N PHE A 108 27.35 -1.90 29.65
CA PHE A 108 28.33 -2.06 30.72
C PHE A 108 29.02 -3.43 30.64
N LEU A 109 28.25 -4.52 30.51
CA LEU A 109 28.78 -5.89 30.43
C LEU A 109 29.63 -6.15 29.17
N THR A 110 29.31 -5.49 28.06
CA THR A 110 30.03 -5.66 26.78
C THR A 110 31.14 -4.64 26.55
N ASN A 111 31.41 -3.78 27.55
CA ASN A 111 32.36 -2.67 27.50
C ASN A 111 32.18 -1.78 26.25
N ARG A 112 30.92 -1.53 25.88
CA ARG A 112 30.53 -0.65 24.78
C ARG A 112 30.05 0.66 25.38
N GLY A 113 30.56 1.79 24.89
CA GLY A 113 30.03 3.10 25.26
C GLY A 113 28.66 3.33 24.60
N MET A 114 27.73 3.94 25.34
CA MET A 114 26.45 4.42 24.80
C MET A 114 26.33 5.93 25.03
N SER A 115 26.16 6.69 23.95
CA SER A 115 25.81 8.10 24.03
C SER A 115 24.35 8.24 24.48
N SER A 116 24.12 9.04 25.52
CA SER A 116 22.78 9.33 26.05
C SER A 116 21.91 10.03 24.99
N LEU A 117 22.50 10.91 24.18
CA LEU A 117 21.81 11.70 23.16
C LEU A 117 21.38 10.85 21.95
N GLU A 118 22.24 9.94 21.51
CA GLU A 118 21.90 8.98 20.44
C GLU A 118 20.83 8.01 20.91
N SER A 119 20.95 7.52 22.15
CA SER A 119 19.98 6.62 22.77
C SER A 119 18.59 7.24 22.82
N LEU A 120 18.49 8.51 23.20
CA LEU A 120 17.22 9.27 23.20
C LEU A 120 16.59 9.36 21.81
N THR A 121 17.42 9.55 20.78
CA THR A 121 16.97 9.65 19.39
C THR A 121 16.42 8.31 18.89
N TYR A 122 17.12 7.21 19.16
CA TYR A 122 16.62 5.87 18.83
C TYR A 122 15.32 5.56 19.58
N LEU A 123 15.25 5.84 20.89
CA LEU A 123 14.04 5.62 21.67
C LEU A 123 12.85 6.43 21.16
N SER A 124 13.06 7.69 20.78
CA SER A 124 12.02 8.52 20.16
C SER A 124 11.55 7.95 18.82
N GLY A 125 12.47 7.48 17.97
CA GLY A 125 12.13 6.79 16.72
C GLY A 125 11.34 5.49 16.93
N GLY A 126 11.74 4.69 17.91
CA GLY A 126 11.02 3.48 18.32
C GLY A 126 9.62 3.78 18.87
N PHE A 127 9.49 4.82 19.71
CA PHE A 127 8.21 5.30 20.21
C PHE A 127 7.29 5.76 19.07
N PHE A 128 7.79 6.60 18.17
CA PHE A 128 7.05 7.05 16.99
C PHE A 128 6.55 5.86 16.16
N TYR A 129 7.42 4.89 15.90
CA TYR A 129 7.08 3.69 15.13
C TYR A 129 5.97 2.87 15.81
N VAL A 130 6.07 2.67 17.12
CA VAL A 130 5.04 1.97 17.91
C VAL A 130 3.72 2.74 17.91
N CYS A 131 3.74 4.06 18.08
CA CYS A 131 2.56 4.90 17.98
C CYS A 131 1.90 4.81 16.61
N LEU A 132 2.69 4.83 15.52
CA LEU A 132 2.21 4.64 14.15
C LEU A 132 1.54 3.27 13.99
N MET A 133 2.17 2.22 14.52
CA MET A 133 1.63 0.86 14.48
C MET A 133 0.28 0.78 15.21
N LEU A 134 0.22 1.24 16.47
CA LEU A 134 -1.03 1.28 17.25
C LEU A 134 -2.09 2.14 16.56
N ALA A 135 -1.69 3.27 15.95
CA ALA A 135 -2.59 4.18 15.26
C ALA A 135 -3.32 3.53 14.07
N VAL A 136 -2.67 2.58 13.38
CA VAL A 136 -3.28 1.82 12.29
C VAL A 136 -4.06 0.61 12.79
N ILE A 137 -3.53 -0.07 13.80
CA ILE A 137 -4.04 -1.37 14.24
C ILE A 137 -5.28 -1.25 15.13
N PHE A 138 -5.31 -0.31 16.08
CA PHE A 138 -6.42 -0.19 17.03
C PHE A 138 -7.78 0.10 16.37
N PRO A 139 -7.88 1.00 15.37
CA PRO A 139 -9.15 1.21 14.64
C PRO A 139 -9.68 -0.08 13.99
N LEU A 140 -8.79 -0.97 13.55
CA LEU A 140 -9.17 -2.27 12.98
C LEU A 140 -9.69 -3.21 14.06
N TYR A 141 -9.06 -3.26 15.24
CA TYR A 141 -9.50 -4.10 16.36
C TYR A 141 -10.82 -3.65 16.98
N PHE A 142 -11.12 -2.34 16.97
CA PHE A 142 -12.42 -1.85 17.42
C PHE A 142 -13.55 -2.16 16.43
N LYS A 143 -13.23 -2.32 15.14
CA LYS A 143 -14.21 -2.54 14.09
C LYS A 143 -14.44 -4.02 13.75
N PHE A 144 -13.44 -4.88 13.94
CA PHE A 144 -13.46 -6.26 13.49
C PHE A 144 -13.07 -7.24 14.61
N PRO A 145 -13.55 -8.51 14.54
CA PRO A 145 -13.10 -9.55 15.46
C PRO A 145 -11.58 -9.70 15.40
N PHE A 146 -10.93 -9.62 16.56
CA PHE A 146 -9.48 -9.64 16.70
C PHE A 146 -8.86 -10.87 16.05
N SER A 147 -9.49 -12.03 16.23
CA SER A 147 -9.09 -13.31 15.62
C SER A 147 -8.89 -13.25 14.10
N LYS A 148 -9.64 -12.39 13.40
CA LYS A 148 -9.62 -12.31 11.92
C LYS A 148 -8.61 -11.31 11.38
N VAL A 149 -8.24 -10.30 12.17
CA VAL A 149 -7.42 -9.17 11.69
C VAL A 149 -6.03 -9.12 12.32
N TYR A 150 -5.81 -9.76 13.48
CA TYR A 150 -4.55 -9.69 14.23
C TYR A 150 -3.31 -9.96 13.37
N VAL A 151 -3.23 -11.12 12.71
CA VAL A 151 -2.03 -11.48 11.93
C VAL A 151 -1.84 -10.50 10.76
N PHE A 152 -2.92 -10.18 10.05
CA PHE A 152 -2.88 -9.30 8.88
C PHE A 152 -2.49 -7.86 9.22
N SER A 153 -2.91 -7.35 10.38
CA SER A 153 -2.64 -5.98 10.79
C SER A 153 -1.22 -5.78 11.34
N ASN A 154 -0.63 -6.80 12.00
CA ASN A 154 0.71 -6.69 12.58
C ASN A 154 1.83 -7.04 11.59
N LEU A 155 1.59 -7.99 10.68
CA LEU A 155 2.64 -8.52 9.79
C LEU A 155 3.35 -7.44 8.94
N PRO A 156 2.66 -6.45 8.33
CA PRO A 156 3.33 -5.41 7.55
C PRO A 156 4.34 -4.60 8.37
N PHE A 157 4.03 -4.34 9.65
CA PHE A 157 4.93 -3.60 10.53
C PHE A 157 6.17 -4.45 10.85
N TYR A 158 6.01 -5.70 11.26
CA TYR A 158 7.16 -6.57 11.49
C TYR A 158 8.06 -6.70 10.26
N LEU A 159 7.48 -6.80 9.06
CA LEU A 159 8.25 -6.83 7.81
C LEU A 159 9.01 -5.51 7.58
N VAL A 160 8.34 -4.36 7.70
CA VAL A 160 8.99 -3.04 7.59
C VAL A 160 10.14 -2.90 8.59
N PHE A 161 9.94 -3.35 9.83
CA PHE A 161 10.98 -3.31 10.85
C PHE A 161 12.18 -4.21 10.48
N ILE A 162 11.94 -5.46 10.12
CA ILE A 162 13.00 -6.42 9.73
C ILE A 162 13.78 -5.90 8.51
N ILE A 163 13.08 -5.40 7.50
CA ILE A 163 13.68 -4.83 6.30
C ILE A 163 14.54 -3.61 6.66
N THR A 164 13.99 -2.68 7.44
CA THR A 164 14.72 -1.47 7.86
C THR A 164 15.95 -1.87 8.63
N PHE A 165 15.81 -2.74 9.63
CA PHE A 165 16.90 -3.22 10.48
C PHE A 165 18.02 -3.93 9.69
N ALA A 166 17.65 -4.78 8.72
CA ALA A 166 18.61 -5.45 7.85
C ALA A 166 19.36 -4.47 6.93
N PHE A 167 18.67 -3.43 6.46
CA PHE A 167 19.23 -2.41 5.58
C PHE A 167 20.21 -1.49 6.33
N THR A 168 19.87 -1.04 7.54
CA THR A 168 20.76 -0.20 8.38
C THR A 168 22.08 -0.90 8.71
N ARG A 169 22.10 -2.23 8.77
CA ARG A 169 23.31 -3.02 9.06
C ARG A 169 24.26 -3.12 7.86
N LYS A 170 23.75 -3.11 6.62
CA LYS A 170 24.54 -3.34 5.41
C LYS A 170 25.07 -2.06 4.77
N THR A 171 24.54 -0.89 5.11
CA THR A 171 24.86 0.34 4.40
C THR A 171 25.33 1.45 5.34
N ASN A 172 26.53 1.99 5.09
CA ASN A 172 27.05 3.23 5.69
C ASN A 172 26.32 4.49 5.16
N VAL A 173 25.07 4.33 4.71
CA VAL A 173 24.29 5.33 3.96
C VAL A 173 23.92 6.54 4.81
N LEU A 174 23.78 6.39 6.14
CA LEU A 174 23.55 7.53 7.04
C LEU A 174 24.76 8.48 7.12
N LYS A 175 26.00 8.01 6.91
CA LYS A 175 27.18 8.89 6.90
C LYS A 175 27.34 9.68 5.60
N GLN A 176 26.61 9.31 4.56
CA GLN A 176 26.61 9.99 3.25
C GLN A 176 25.33 10.82 3.02
N THR A 177 24.68 11.26 4.10
CA THR A 177 23.47 12.11 3.98
C THR A 177 23.87 13.58 4.16
N GLY A 178 23.34 14.43 3.28
CA GLY A 178 23.75 15.82 3.08
C GLY A 178 23.59 16.76 4.29
N PRO A 179 23.75 18.07 4.10
CA PRO A 179 23.94 19.05 5.19
C PRO A 179 22.85 19.05 6.28
N VAL A 180 21.60 18.66 5.96
CA VAL A 180 20.53 18.54 6.98
C VAL A 180 20.60 17.26 7.80
N ALA A 181 21.18 16.17 7.31
CA ALA A 181 21.45 15.02 8.18
C ALA A 181 22.64 15.28 9.10
N GLN A 182 23.62 16.07 8.68
CA GLN A 182 24.67 16.59 9.57
C GLN A 182 24.09 17.61 10.58
N TYR A 183 23.16 18.48 10.16
CA TYR A 183 22.43 19.40 11.06
C TYR A 183 21.51 18.66 12.04
N LEU A 184 20.80 17.63 11.60
CA LEU A 184 19.95 16.81 12.48
C LEU A 184 20.83 15.93 13.39
N ALA A 185 21.94 15.39 12.90
CA ALA A 185 22.94 14.70 13.72
C ALA A 185 23.60 15.60 14.77
N SER A 186 23.65 16.93 14.54
CA SER A 186 24.08 17.91 15.54
C SER A 186 22.94 18.43 16.43
N HIS A 187 21.67 18.19 16.09
CA HIS A 187 20.47 18.61 16.83
C HIS A 187 19.59 17.42 17.25
N LEU A 188 20.20 16.39 17.85
CA LEU A 188 19.55 15.15 18.26
C LEU A 188 18.34 15.36 19.21
N ILE A 189 18.36 16.40 20.04
CA ILE A 189 17.24 16.75 20.94
C ILE A 189 15.98 17.14 20.14
N MET A 190 16.15 17.87 19.03
CA MET A 190 15.04 18.29 18.18
C MET A 190 14.40 17.08 17.48
N ILE A 191 15.20 16.12 17.01
CA ILE A 191 14.68 14.87 16.43
C ILE A 191 13.87 14.11 17.48
N ALA A 192 14.40 13.99 18.69
CA ALA A 192 13.71 13.30 19.76
C ALA A 192 12.37 13.96 20.09
N ALA A 193 12.32 15.29 20.17
CA ALA A 193 11.08 16.04 20.41
C ALA A 193 10.05 15.87 19.28
N ILE A 194 10.49 15.88 18.02
CA ILE A 194 9.61 15.69 16.86
C ILE A 194 9.03 14.27 16.85
N GLY A 195 9.85 13.23 17.08
CA GLY A 195 9.38 11.84 17.08
C GLY A 195 8.34 11.57 18.17
N LEU A 196 8.56 12.10 19.39
CA LEU A 196 7.62 11.98 20.51
C LEU A 196 6.31 12.74 20.24
N SER A 197 6.40 14.01 19.81
CA SER A 197 5.22 14.84 19.56
C SER A 197 4.37 14.30 18.40
N LEU A 198 5.00 13.91 17.28
CA LEU A 198 4.31 13.35 16.13
C LEU A 198 3.67 12.00 16.46
N GLY A 199 4.33 11.16 17.26
CA GLY A 199 3.78 9.90 17.75
C GLY A 199 2.50 10.10 18.57
N LEU A 200 2.50 11.07 19.49
CA LEU A 200 1.32 11.40 20.31
C LEU A 200 0.18 11.97 19.48
N ILE A 201 0.48 12.85 18.51
CA ILE A 201 -0.53 13.41 17.59
C ILE A 201 -1.19 12.31 16.77
N LEU A 202 -0.41 11.38 16.22
CA LEU A 202 -0.93 10.24 15.47
C LEU A 202 -1.84 9.36 16.33
N LEU A 203 -1.42 9.08 17.57
CA LEU A 203 -2.20 8.28 18.50
C LEU A 203 -3.53 8.96 18.86
N ALA A 204 -3.52 10.28 19.05
CA ALA A 204 -4.72 11.08 19.31
C ALA A 204 -5.69 11.08 18.11
N LEU A 205 -5.19 11.29 16.89
CA LEU A 205 -6.00 11.21 15.67
C LEU A 205 -6.61 9.83 15.49
N SER A 206 -5.85 8.78 15.76
CA SER A 206 -6.33 7.40 15.71
C SER A 206 -7.40 7.11 16.78
N CYS A 207 -7.23 7.64 17.99
CA CYS A 207 -8.24 7.54 19.04
C CYS A 207 -9.57 8.19 18.61
N LEU A 208 -9.51 9.39 18.01
CA LEU A 208 -10.70 10.07 17.47
C LEU A 208 -11.37 9.24 16.36
N LEU A 209 -10.59 8.66 15.45
CA LEU A 209 -11.10 7.76 14.41
C LEU A 209 -11.78 6.52 15.02
N SER A 210 -11.17 5.90 16.02
CA SER A 210 -11.73 4.73 16.71
C SER A 210 -13.04 5.04 17.43
N CYS A 211 -13.15 6.22 18.07
CA CYS A 211 -14.41 6.69 18.64
C CYS A 211 -15.51 6.80 17.56
N ALA A 212 -15.20 7.45 16.45
CA ALA A 212 -16.13 7.62 15.33
C ALA A 212 -16.57 6.28 14.71
N LEU A 213 -15.67 5.29 14.66
CA LEU A 213 -15.97 3.96 14.13
C LEU A 213 -16.96 3.19 15.00
N ILE A 214 -16.86 3.32 16.33
CA ILE A 214 -17.76 2.64 17.27
C ILE A 214 -19.15 3.30 17.28
N GLU A 215 -19.23 4.62 17.14
CA GLU A 215 -20.49 5.35 17.04
C GLU A 215 -21.21 5.08 15.70
N GLY A 216 -20.45 4.89 14.61
CA GLY A 216 -20.95 4.54 13.28
C GLY A 216 -21.54 3.13 13.16
N ASN A 217 -21.50 2.30 14.21
CA ASN A 217 -22.06 0.95 14.23
C ASN A 217 -23.59 0.92 14.50
N ARG A 218 -24.27 2.07 14.46
CA ARG A 218 -25.72 2.15 14.19
C ARG A 218 -25.99 1.70 12.75
N ALA A 219 -25.95 0.39 12.53
CA ALA A 219 -26.42 -0.20 11.29
C ALA A 219 -27.95 -0.13 11.27
N VAL A 220 -28.49 0.81 10.49
CA VAL A 220 -29.76 0.60 9.81
C VAL A 220 -29.60 -0.70 9.03
N SER A 221 -30.39 -1.70 9.39
CA SER A 221 -30.58 -2.94 8.63
C SER A 221 -31.16 -2.57 7.27
N LEU A 222 -30.28 -2.30 6.30
CA LEU A 222 -30.70 -2.15 4.92
C LEU A 222 -31.08 -3.54 4.38
N PRO A 223 -32.29 -3.70 3.81
CA PRO A 223 -32.74 -4.97 3.26
C PRO A 223 -31.80 -5.43 2.13
N ALA A 224 -31.71 -6.75 1.97
CA ALA A 224 -30.95 -7.40 0.92
C ALA A 224 -31.40 -6.88 -0.46
N GLU A 225 -30.54 -6.10 -1.12
CA GLU A 225 -30.88 -5.47 -2.40
C GLU A 225 -30.46 -6.33 -3.61
N LYS A 226 -31.30 -6.25 -4.65
CA LYS A 226 -31.31 -6.98 -5.93
C LYS A 226 -30.00 -6.91 -6.77
N PRO A 227 -29.79 -7.84 -7.72
CA PRO A 227 -28.49 -8.14 -8.36
C PRO A 227 -27.93 -7.10 -9.35
N GLU A 228 -28.67 -6.04 -9.68
CA GLU A 228 -28.28 -5.04 -10.70
C GLU A 228 -27.32 -3.94 -10.20
N LYS A 229 -26.86 -4.01 -8.94
CA LYS A 229 -26.13 -2.90 -8.33
C LYS A 229 -24.67 -2.75 -8.78
N ARG A 230 -24.31 -1.48 -9.02
CA ARG A 230 -22.96 -0.95 -9.24
C ARG A 230 -21.97 -1.50 -8.20
N LEU A 231 -20.81 -1.96 -8.68
CA LEU A 231 -19.76 -2.52 -7.84
C LEU A 231 -18.94 -1.42 -7.14
N PHE A 232 -19.45 -0.89 -6.02
CA PHE A 232 -18.80 0.20 -5.28
C PHE A 232 -17.39 -0.15 -4.80
N PHE A 233 -17.13 -1.41 -4.45
CA PHE A 233 -15.79 -1.81 -4.04
C PHE A 233 -14.77 -1.72 -5.18
N VAL A 234 -15.18 -1.95 -6.43
CA VAL A 234 -14.30 -1.86 -7.60
C VAL A 234 -13.95 -0.40 -7.89
N ASP A 235 -14.92 0.49 -7.74
CA ASP A 235 -14.72 1.94 -7.82
C ASP A 235 -13.71 2.43 -6.77
N ASN A 236 -13.86 1.97 -5.52
CA ASN A 236 -12.93 2.28 -4.43
C ASN A 236 -11.54 1.66 -4.68
N LEU A 237 -11.47 0.43 -5.20
CA LEU A 237 -10.21 -0.23 -5.53
C LEU A 237 -9.47 0.51 -6.64
N ARG A 238 -10.15 0.92 -7.72
CA ARG A 238 -9.56 1.74 -8.78
C ARG A 238 -9.04 3.08 -8.24
N THR A 239 -9.76 3.69 -7.31
CA THR A 239 -9.35 4.94 -6.67
C THR A 239 -8.07 4.75 -5.85
N TRP A 240 -8.05 3.70 -5.03
CA TRP A 240 -6.85 3.31 -4.29
C TRP A 240 -5.68 3.06 -5.23
N MET A 241 -5.96 2.46 -6.39
CA MET A 241 -4.95 2.29 -7.40
C MET A 241 -4.40 3.65 -7.88
N VAL A 242 -5.25 4.58 -8.29
CA VAL A 242 -4.78 5.91 -8.72
C VAL A 242 -3.94 6.61 -7.64
N ILE A 243 -4.31 6.50 -6.36
CA ILE A 243 -3.52 7.05 -5.26
C ILE A 243 -2.10 6.45 -5.24
N LEU A 244 -1.98 5.14 -5.42
CA LEU A 244 -0.68 4.47 -5.49
C LEU A 244 0.14 4.90 -6.72
N VAL A 245 -0.48 5.26 -7.84
CA VAL A 245 0.24 5.86 -8.99
C VAL A 245 0.89 7.18 -8.59
N VAL A 246 0.15 8.05 -7.90
CA VAL A 246 0.68 9.34 -7.46
C VAL A 246 1.85 9.13 -6.49
N LEU A 247 1.70 8.22 -5.54
CA LEU A 247 2.75 7.88 -4.58
C LEU A 247 3.97 7.24 -5.27
N GLN A 248 3.76 6.39 -6.27
CA GLN A 248 4.83 5.82 -7.09
C GLN A 248 5.70 6.91 -7.73
N HIS A 249 5.08 7.82 -8.48
CA HIS A 249 5.82 8.87 -9.19
C HIS A 249 6.46 9.87 -8.21
N LEU A 250 5.85 10.12 -7.05
CA LEU A 250 6.47 10.91 -5.98
C LEU A 250 7.72 10.23 -5.41
N ALA A 251 7.70 8.90 -5.24
CA ALA A 251 8.84 8.13 -4.78
C ALA A 251 9.96 8.13 -5.83
N GLU A 252 9.61 7.97 -7.11
CA GLU A 252 10.52 8.08 -8.26
C GLU A 252 11.22 9.44 -8.31
N LEU A 253 10.47 10.55 -8.24
CA LEU A 253 11.05 11.91 -8.26
C LEU A 253 11.93 12.22 -7.05
N ASN A 254 11.71 11.54 -5.92
CA ASN A 254 12.52 11.66 -4.72
C ASN A 254 13.65 10.63 -4.65
N ASN A 255 13.79 9.71 -5.61
CA ASN A 255 14.76 8.61 -5.57
C ASN A 255 14.76 7.86 -4.21
N THR A 256 13.55 7.58 -3.71
CA THR A 256 13.34 6.99 -2.37
C THR A 256 12.36 5.82 -2.44
N LEU A 257 12.27 5.03 -1.36
CA LEU A 257 11.31 3.94 -1.22
C LEU A 257 11.34 2.91 -2.37
N TYR A 258 12.52 2.53 -2.85
CA TYR A 258 12.71 1.56 -3.95
C TYR A 258 11.96 0.24 -3.75
N LEU A 259 11.89 -0.27 -2.53
CA LEU A 259 11.14 -1.49 -2.24
C LEU A 259 9.63 -1.29 -2.45
N PHE A 260 9.07 -0.16 -1.99
CA PHE A 260 7.67 0.18 -2.27
C PHE A 260 7.44 0.29 -3.77
N MET A 261 8.33 0.98 -4.49
CA MET A 261 8.21 1.15 -5.93
C MET A 261 8.18 -0.20 -6.65
N MET A 262 9.11 -1.09 -6.31
CA MET A 262 9.22 -2.40 -6.93
C MET A 262 8.02 -3.31 -6.61
N LEU A 263 7.60 -3.36 -5.34
CA LEU A 263 6.40 -4.12 -4.94
C LEU A 263 5.14 -3.57 -5.60
N ASN A 264 5.00 -2.24 -5.71
CA ASN A 264 3.86 -1.62 -6.34
C ASN A 264 3.85 -1.92 -7.85
N SER A 265 4.98 -1.78 -8.54
CA SER A 265 5.12 -2.08 -9.96
C SER A 265 4.72 -3.52 -10.32
N ALA A 266 4.98 -4.49 -9.44
CA ALA A 266 4.72 -5.90 -9.68
C ALA A 266 3.23 -6.24 -9.92
N TYR A 267 2.28 -5.63 -9.21
CA TYR A 267 0.85 -6.00 -9.30
C TYR A 267 -0.04 -4.90 -9.86
N PHE A 268 0.35 -3.65 -9.65
CA PHE A 268 -0.52 -2.49 -9.77
C PHE A 268 -1.16 -2.35 -11.16
N MET A 269 -0.31 -2.32 -12.20
CA MET A 269 -0.75 -2.13 -13.57
C MET A 269 -1.55 -3.33 -14.06
N GLY A 270 -1.10 -4.55 -13.74
CA GLY A 270 -1.84 -5.78 -14.04
C GLY A 270 -3.25 -5.73 -13.47
N LEU A 271 -3.42 -5.34 -12.21
CA LEU A 271 -4.74 -5.25 -11.58
C LEU A 271 -5.64 -4.20 -12.27
N LEU A 272 -5.10 -3.06 -12.70
CA LEU A 272 -5.87 -2.09 -13.50
C LEU A 272 -6.33 -2.69 -14.84
N PHE A 273 -5.48 -3.44 -15.55
CA PHE A 273 -5.88 -4.16 -16.76
C PHE A 273 -6.95 -5.21 -16.51
N LEU A 274 -6.87 -5.95 -15.40
CA LEU A 274 -7.90 -6.91 -14.98
C LEU A 274 -9.25 -6.23 -14.76
N LEU A 275 -9.25 -5.11 -14.02
CA LEU A 275 -10.48 -4.35 -13.78
C LEU A 275 -11.02 -3.74 -15.07
N ALA A 276 -10.15 -3.29 -15.98
CA ALA A 276 -10.57 -2.74 -17.27
C ALA A 276 -11.20 -3.83 -18.16
N GLY A 277 -10.53 -4.98 -18.29
CA GLY A 277 -11.04 -6.16 -19.01
C GLY A 277 -12.37 -6.67 -18.46
N TYR A 278 -12.59 -6.60 -17.14
CA TYR A 278 -13.89 -6.95 -16.54
C TYR A 278 -15.05 -6.08 -17.03
N PHE A 279 -14.83 -4.78 -17.29
CA PHE A 279 -15.91 -3.89 -17.74
C PHE A 279 -16.05 -3.80 -19.26
N THR A 280 -15.10 -4.33 -20.03
CA THR A 280 -15.10 -4.23 -21.50
C THR A 280 -16.25 -5.02 -22.13
N PRO A 281 -16.45 -6.31 -21.85
CA PRO A 281 -17.55 -7.08 -22.46
C PRO A 281 -18.93 -6.49 -22.17
N GLY A 282 -19.22 -6.16 -20.91
CA GLY A 282 -20.50 -5.56 -20.55
C GLY A 282 -20.71 -4.16 -21.14
N SER A 283 -19.64 -3.40 -21.41
CA SER A 283 -19.77 -2.14 -22.13
C SER A 283 -20.02 -2.34 -23.62
N PHE A 284 -19.46 -3.40 -24.22
CA PHE A 284 -19.68 -3.77 -25.61
C PHE A 284 -21.12 -4.24 -25.84
N GLU A 285 -21.62 -5.17 -24.99
CA GLU A 285 -22.99 -5.69 -25.11
C GLU A 285 -24.07 -4.60 -25.00
N ARG A 286 -23.89 -3.63 -24.09
CA ARG A 286 -24.87 -2.56 -23.90
C ARG A 286 -24.87 -1.50 -24.99
N LYS A 287 -23.78 -1.33 -25.74
CA LYS A 287 -23.59 -0.18 -26.65
C LYS A 287 -23.46 -0.58 -28.12
N GLY A 288 -23.13 -1.84 -28.39
CA GLY A 288 -22.76 -2.30 -29.74
C GLY A 288 -21.38 -1.79 -30.18
N PRO A 289 -20.87 -2.30 -31.33
CA PRO A 289 -19.49 -2.09 -31.75
C PRO A 289 -19.12 -0.63 -32.05
N GLY A 290 -19.97 0.10 -32.81
CA GLY A 290 -19.69 1.48 -33.22
C GLY A 290 -19.66 2.45 -32.04
N THR A 291 -20.68 2.42 -31.18
CA THR A 291 -20.75 3.28 -29.99
C THR A 291 -19.69 2.90 -28.97
N PHE A 292 -19.36 1.61 -28.81
CA PHE A 292 -18.26 1.16 -27.97
C PHE A 292 -16.92 1.76 -28.41
N LEU A 293 -16.60 1.67 -29.71
CA LEU A 293 -15.37 2.22 -30.28
C LEU A 293 -15.29 3.73 -30.09
N LYS A 294 -16.37 4.45 -30.46
CA LYS A 294 -16.45 5.91 -30.29
C LYS A 294 -16.22 6.33 -28.84
N ASP A 295 -16.86 5.67 -27.89
CA ASP A 295 -16.71 5.97 -26.48
C ASP A 295 -15.29 5.70 -25.95
N ARG A 296 -14.63 4.64 -26.41
CA ARG A 296 -13.24 4.34 -26.03
C ARG A 296 -12.26 5.35 -26.62
N LEU A 297 -12.39 5.70 -27.89
CA LEU A 297 -11.57 6.73 -28.53
C LEU A 297 -11.73 8.10 -27.86
N LEU A 298 -12.96 8.47 -27.50
CA LEU A 298 -13.21 9.74 -26.82
C LEU A 298 -12.71 9.75 -25.36
N ARG A 299 -12.82 8.64 -24.63
CA ARG A 299 -12.45 8.59 -23.20
C ARG A 299 -10.97 8.28 -22.95
N LEU A 300 -10.30 7.58 -23.86
CA LEU A 300 -8.89 7.21 -23.73
C LEU A 300 -8.01 8.00 -24.70
N GLY A 301 -8.44 8.13 -25.95
CA GLY A 301 -7.69 8.82 -27.01
C GLY A 301 -7.60 10.33 -26.77
N VAL A 302 -8.73 11.01 -26.56
CA VAL A 302 -8.73 12.48 -26.36
C VAL A 302 -7.89 12.90 -25.15
N PRO A 303 -8.03 12.30 -23.95
CA PRO A 303 -7.15 12.62 -22.83
C PRO A 303 -5.67 12.33 -23.11
N THR A 304 -5.37 11.27 -23.89
CA THR A 304 -3.99 10.96 -24.27
C THR A 304 -3.41 12.02 -25.21
N LEU A 305 -4.18 12.51 -26.18
CA LEU A 305 -3.76 13.60 -27.07
C LEU A 305 -3.55 14.90 -26.29
N ILE A 306 -4.50 15.25 -25.41
CA ILE A 306 -4.36 16.41 -24.51
C ILE A 306 -3.08 16.26 -23.66
N TYR A 307 -2.83 15.07 -23.13
CA TYR A 307 -1.61 14.82 -22.37
C TYR A 307 -0.37 14.99 -23.23
N ALA A 308 -0.30 14.34 -24.39
CA ALA A 308 0.87 14.34 -25.25
C ALA A 308 1.22 15.74 -25.80
N PHE A 309 0.21 16.53 -26.18
CA PHE A 309 0.41 17.83 -26.83
C PHE A 309 0.39 19.03 -25.86
N ILE A 310 -0.26 18.92 -24.70
CA ILE A 310 -0.41 20.04 -23.76
C ILE A 310 0.30 19.73 -22.45
N LEU A 311 -0.09 18.66 -21.76
CA LEU A 311 0.37 18.40 -20.39
C LEU A 311 1.83 17.92 -20.33
N SER A 312 2.29 17.19 -21.33
CA SER A 312 3.66 16.66 -21.43
C SER A 312 4.68 17.79 -21.67
N PRO A 313 4.49 18.72 -22.63
CA PRO A 313 5.32 19.92 -22.73
C PRO A 313 5.34 20.78 -21.46
N ILE A 314 4.19 20.97 -20.80
CA ILE A 314 4.11 21.76 -19.56
C ILE A 314 4.91 21.10 -18.43
N ALA A 315 4.75 19.79 -18.22
CA ALA A 315 5.56 19.05 -17.25
C ALA A 315 7.06 19.17 -17.56
N ARG A 316 7.40 19.16 -18.86
CA ARG A 316 8.77 19.32 -19.33
C ARG A 316 9.34 20.71 -19.14
N ILE A 317 8.57 21.79 -19.14
CA ILE A 317 9.08 23.12 -18.75
C ILE A 317 9.64 23.04 -17.31
N GLY A 318 8.92 22.35 -16.43
CA GLY A 318 9.38 22.09 -15.07
C GLY A 318 10.68 21.27 -15.00
N THR A 319 10.81 20.21 -15.80
CA THR A 319 12.00 19.34 -15.79
C THR A 319 13.18 19.89 -16.60
N HIS A 320 12.95 20.61 -17.70
CA HIS A 320 13.98 21.29 -18.47
C HIS A 320 14.60 22.46 -17.69
N MET A 321 13.85 23.15 -16.83
CA MET A 321 14.43 24.12 -15.89
C MET A 321 15.37 23.46 -14.85
N GLN A 322 15.20 22.16 -14.61
CA GLN A 322 16.06 21.34 -13.75
C GLN A 322 17.21 20.66 -14.52
N GLN A 323 17.03 20.33 -15.80
CA GLN A 323 17.99 19.60 -16.66
C GLN A 323 18.85 20.52 -17.55
N ALA A 324 18.39 21.74 -17.91
CA ALA A 324 19.17 22.72 -18.68
C ALA A 324 20.37 23.28 -17.89
N LEU A 325 20.36 23.20 -16.55
CA LEU A 325 21.54 23.45 -15.71
C LEU A 325 22.48 22.23 -15.59
N ALA A 326 22.08 21.05 -16.08
CA ALA A 326 22.83 19.79 -15.99
C ALA A 326 23.30 19.24 -17.34
N GLY A 327 23.13 20.01 -18.44
CA GLY A 327 23.79 19.76 -19.73
C GLY A 327 23.26 18.61 -20.61
N ASN A 328 22.19 17.91 -20.23
CA ASN A 328 21.67 16.78 -21.02
C ASN A 328 20.34 17.11 -21.72
N ILE A 329 20.38 17.31 -23.03
CA ILE A 329 19.21 17.53 -23.88
C ILE A 329 19.13 16.40 -24.92
N THR A 330 18.61 15.25 -24.51
CA THR A 330 18.14 14.22 -25.47
C THR A 330 16.86 13.60 -24.93
N GLY A 331 15.72 14.00 -25.46
CA GLY A 331 14.44 13.36 -25.16
C GLY A 331 13.41 13.66 -26.23
N SER A 332 12.87 12.62 -26.87
CA SER A 332 11.74 12.66 -27.81
C SER A 332 10.69 13.73 -27.41
N LEU A 333 10.28 14.57 -28.34
CA LEU A 333 9.25 15.61 -28.15
C LEU A 333 7.89 15.02 -27.73
N PHE A 334 7.66 13.73 -27.96
CA PHE A 334 6.42 13.03 -27.66
C PHE A 334 6.67 11.87 -26.70
N ALA A 335 6.48 12.10 -25.41
CA ALA A 335 6.49 11.06 -24.39
C ALA A 335 5.05 10.83 -23.90
N LEU A 336 4.59 9.58 -23.98
CA LEU A 336 3.25 9.17 -23.50
C LEU A 336 3.11 9.37 -21.98
N GLY A 337 4.21 9.44 -21.24
CA GLY A 337 4.20 9.59 -19.79
C GLY A 337 3.30 8.54 -19.13
N PRO A 338 2.50 8.89 -18.11
CA PRO A 338 1.56 7.95 -17.49
C PRO A 338 0.49 7.40 -18.44
N MET A 339 0.18 8.09 -19.55
CA MET A 339 -0.90 7.73 -20.47
C MET A 339 -0.63 6.49 -21.33
N TRP A 340 0.58 5.90 -21.25
CA TRP A 340 0.90 4.64 -21.93
C TRP A 340 -0.14 3.55 -21.61
N PHE A 341 -0.65 3.51 -20.37
CA PHE A 341 -1.69 2.58 -19.96
C PHE A 341 -2.99 2.78 -20.73
N ALA A 342 -3.43 4.02 -20.93
CA ALA A 342 -4.64 4.34 -21.68
C ALA A 342 -4.51 3.93 -23.16
N VAL A 343 -3.33 4.14 -23.76
CA VAL A 343 -3.02 3.69 -25.13
C VAL A 343 -3.05 2.16 -25.21
N MET A 344 -2.38 1.48 -24.28
CA MET A 344 -2.34 0.02 -24.27
C MET A 344 -3.71 -0.60 -24.05
N LEU A 345 -4.52 0.01 -23.18
CA LEU A 345 -5.90 -0.38 -22.96
C LEU A 345 -6.75 -0.19 -24.22
N LEU A 346 -6.53 0.90 -24.96
CA LEU A 346 -7.19 1.12 -26.24
C LEU A 346 -6.82 0.02 -27.25
N VAL A 347 -5.55 -0.39 -27.32
CA VAL A 347 -5.10 -1.52 -28.17
C VAL A 347 -5.82 -2.81 -27.78
N PHE A 348 -5.92 -3.12 -26.49
CA PHE A 348 -6.65 -4.31 -26.02
C PHE A 348 -8.15 -4.26 -26.32
N ASP A 349 -8.78 -3.09 -26.15
CA ASP A 349 -10.19 -2.89 -26.47
C ASP A 349 -10.47 -3.03 -27.99
N LEU A 350 -9.56 -2.55 -28.84
CA LEU A 350 -9.61 -2.74 -30.30
C LEU A 350 -9.42 -4.22 -30.68
N GLY A 351 -8.49 -4.91 -30.04
CA GLY A 351 -8.29 -6.35 -30.23
C GLY A 351 -9.55 -7.14 -29.84
N TYR A 352 -10.19 -6.77 -28.73
CA TYR A 352 -11.47 -7.37 -28.32
C TYR A 352 -12.59 -7.10 -29.34
N LEU A 353 -12.70 -5.87 -29.85
CA LEU A 353 -13.66 -5.51 -30.90
C LEU A 353 -13.44 -6.37 -32.15
N ALA A 354 -12.20 -6.47 -32.64
CA ALA A 354 -11.86 -7.28 -33.80
C ALA A 354 -12.20 -8.76 -33.60
N TRP A 355 -11.87 -9.31 -32.42
CA TRP A 355 -12.25 -10.66 -32.04
C TRP A 355 -13.77 -10.89 -32.05
N ARG A 356 -14.54 -9.95 -31.49
CA ARG A 356 -16.01 -10.03 -31.46
C ARG A 356 -16.66 -9.85 -32.84
N MET A 357 -15.99 -9.18 -33.76
CA MET A 357 -16.42 -9.09 -35.15
C MET A 357 -16.13 -10.39 -35.92
N ALA A 358 -15.03 -11.08 -35.60
CA ALA A 358 -14.67 -12.36 -36.20
C ALA A 358 -15.51 -13.54 -35.66
N VAL A 359 -15.77 -13.58 -34.35
CA VAL A 359 -16.53 -14.64 -33.68
C VAL A 359 -17.96 -14.15 -33.42
N ARG A 360 -18.88 -14.52 -34.31
CA ARG A 360 -20.29 -14.08 -34.33
C ARG A 360 -20.99 -14.27 -32.97
N ASN A 361 -21.71 -13.23 -32.54
CA ASN A 361 -22.48 -13.03 -31.29
C ASN A 361 -22.94 -14.28 -30.50
N SER A 362 -22.02 -14.87 -29.72
CA SER A 362 -22.42 -15.66 -28.55
C SER A 362 -22.58 -14.74 -27.33
N PRO A 363 -23.64 -14.91 -26.51
CA PRO A 363 -23.84 -14.10 -25.30
C PRO A 363 -22.68 -14.29 -24.32
N GLU A 364 -22.17 -13.20 -23.71
CA GLU A 364 -21.04 -13.28 -22.76
C GLU A 364 -21.46 -13.84 -21.39
N HIS A 365 -22.75 -13.74 -21.06
CA HIS A 365 -23.29 -14.35 -19.85
C HIS A 365 -23.83 -15.76 -20.13
N PRO A 366 -23.11 -16.83 -19.75
CA PRO A 366 -23.69 -18.15 -19.71
C PRO A 366 -24.85 -18.20 -18.70
N ALA A 367 -25.83 -19.07 -18.96
CA ALA A 367 -26.90 -19.38 -18.01
C ALA A 367 -26.32 -19.66 -16.60
N ALA A 368 -27.07 -19.33 -15.54
CA ALA A 368 -26.59 -19.38 -14.16
C ALA A 368 -25.97 -20.75 -13.76
N GLU A 369 -26.44 -21.83 -14.39
CA GLU A 369 -25.98 -23.21 -14.18
C GLU A 369 -24.56 -23.48 -14.72
N ASN A 370 -24.07 -22.68 -15.68
CA ASN A 370 -22.77 -22.85 -16.35
C ASN A 370 -21.64 -21.97 -15.79
N ARG A 371 -21.82 -21.39 -14.59
CA ARG A 371 -20.79 -20.54 -13.95
C ARG A 371 -19.65 -21.39 -13.39
N ARG A 372 -18.47 -21.31 -14.02
CA ARG A 372 -17.26 -21.98 -13.53
C ARG A 372 -16.73 -21.28 -12.28
N ARG A 373 -16.48 -22.06 -11.22
CA ARG A 373 -15.84 -21.56 -10.00
C ARG A 373 -14.33 -21.49 -10.19
N LEU A 374 -13.72 -20.42 -9.70
CA LEU A 374 -12.26 -20.29 -9.68
C LEU A 374 -11.68 -21.25 -8.63
N THR A 375 -10.83 -22.18 -9.06
CA THR A 375 -10.20 -23.18 -8.19
C THR A 375 -8.75 -22.80 -7.88
N PHE A 376 -8.23 -23.33 -6.76
CA PHE A 376 -6.83 -23.13 -6.37
C PHE A 376 -5.85 -23.64 -7.43
N LEU A 377 -6.13 -24.80 -8.03
CA LEU A 377 -5.30 -25.37 -9.08
C LEU A 377 -5.22 -24.46 -10.31
N ALA A 378 -6.36 -23.90 -10.75
CA ALA A 378 -6.38 -22.98 -11.88
C ALA A 378 -5.54 -21.71 -11.62
N VAL A 379 -5.60 -21.17 -10.40
CA VAL A 379 -4.79 -20.01 -10.00
C VAL A 379 -3.30 -20.37 -9.96
N ALA A 380 -2.94 -21.52 -9.41
CA ALA A 380 -1.54 -21.97 -9.34
C ALA A 380 -0.96 -22.23 -10.74
N LEU A 381 -1.70 -22.92 -11.62
CA LEU A 381 -1.30 -23.13 -13.01
C LEU A 381 -1.15 -21.81 -13.75
N PHE A 382 -2.04 -20.85 -13.51
CA PHE A 382 -1.93 -19.52 -14.10
C PHE A 382 -0.68 -18.78 -13.63
N MET A 383 -0.35 -18.82 -12.34
CA MET A 383 0.89 -18.21 -11.81
C MET A 383 2.13 -18.79 -12.48
N LEU A 384 2.18 -20.12 -12.67
CA LEU A 384 3.30 -20.80 -13.33
C LEU A 384 3.38 -20.44 -14.83
N ALA A 385 2.25 -20.46 -15.53
CA ALA A 385 2.19 -20.09 -16.94
C ALA A 385 2.61 -18.62 -17.16
N LEU A 386 2.17 -17.73 -16.27
CA LEU A 386 2.55 -16.32 -16.30
C LEU A 386 4.05 -16.15 -16.02
N ALA A 387 4.60 -16.86 -15.03
CA ALA A 387 6.04 -16.82 -14.73
C ALA A 387 6.88 -17.28 -15.93
N ALA A 388 6.48 -18.37 -16.58
CA ALA A 388 7.14 -18.88 -17.78
C ALA A 388 7.08 -17.87 -18.94
N ALA A 389 5.90 -17.32 -19.24
CA ALA A 389 5.72 -16.33 -20.30
C ALA A 389 6.51 -15.05 -20.04
N SER A 390 6.50 -14.54 -18.80
CA SER A 390 7.27 -13.37 -18.38
C SER A 390 8.77 -13.60 -18.47
N TYR A 391 9.26 -14.79 -18.08
CA TYR A 391 10.67 -15.15 -18.24
C TYR A 391 11.10 -15.21 -19.71
N LEU A 392 10.30 -15.89 -20.56
CA LEU A 392 10.57 -15.98 -22.00
C LEU A 392 10.60 -14.61 -22.66
N LEU A 393 9.70 -13.70 -22.28
CA LEU A 393 9.73 -12.34 -22.81
C LEU A 393 10.97 -11.57 -22.30
N ARG A 394 11.32 -11.71 -21.02
CA ARG A 394 12.51 -11.09 -20.41
C ARG A 394 13.83 -11.60 -20.95
N PHE A 395 13.81 -12.70 -21.70
CA PHE A 395 14.94 -13.12 -22.51
C PHE A 395 15.26 -12.11 -23.62
N VAL A 396 14.23 -11.54 -24.25
CA VAL A 396 14.34 -10.60 -25.38
C VAL A 396 14.26 -9.14 -24.93
N ILE A 397 13.36 -8.85 -24.00
CA ILE A 397 13.12 -7.50 -23.47
C ILE A 397 13.41 -7.50 -21.96
N PRO A 398 14.66 -7.18 -21.56
CA PRO A 398 15.04 -7.14 -20.16
C PRO A 398 14.20 -6.14 -19.37
N TYR A 399 14.08 -6.39 -18.07
CA TYR A 399 13.36 -5.54 -17.15
C TYR A 399 13.87 -4.08 -17.18
N GLY A 400 12.95 -3.12 -17.25
CA GLY A 400 13.27 -1.69 -17.26
C GLY A 400 13.67 -1.10 -18.62
N MET A 401 13.63 -1.89 -19.70
CA MET A 401 13.80 -1.38 -21.06
C MET A 401 12.52 -0.72 -21.58
N SER A 402 12.61 0.55 -21.95
CA SER A 402 11.52 1.27 -22.61
C SER A 402 11.64 1.18 -24.14
N ILE A 403 10.57 0.76 -24.82
CA ILE A 403 10.52 0.64 -26.28
C ILE A 403 9.29 1.42 -26.77
N LEU A 404 9.47 2.26 -27.80
CA LEU A 404 8.39 3.05 -28.43
C LEU A 404 7.54 3.90 -27.44
N GLY A 405 8.15 4.37 -26.35
CA GLY A 405 7.47 5.18 -25.34
C GLY A 405 6.63 4.40 -24.32
N PHE A 406 6.66 3.06 -24.37
CA PHE A 406 6.12 2.19 -23.33
C PHE A 406 7.23 1.83 -22.32
N PRO A 407 7.07 2.20 -21.03
CA PRO A 407 8.14 2.05 -20.04
C PRO A 407 8.31 0.60 -19.52
N SER A 408 7.31 -0.26 -19.70
CA SER A 408 7.24 -1.58 -19.05
C SER A 408 6.70 -2.68 -19.97
N LEU A 409 7.23 -2.77 -21.19
CA LEU A 409 6.83 -3.82 -22.14
C LEU A 409 7.25 -5.23 -21.71
N ASP A 410 8.22 -5.34 -20.81
CA ASP A 410 8.60 -6.60 -20.16
C ASP A 410 7.44 -7.23 -19.36
N TYR A 411 6.44 -6.43 -18.97
CA TYR A 411 5.23 -6.88 -18.28
C TYR A 411 4.04 -7.17 -19.21
N LEU A 412 4.24 -7.13 -20.54
CA LEU A 412 3.20 -7.41 -21.53
C LEU A 412 2.41 -8.72 -21.28
N PRO A 413 3.03 -9.86 -20.91
CA PRO A 413 2.33 -11.11 -20.68
C PRO A 413 1.36 -10.98 -19.50
N GLN A 414 1.75 -10.25 -18.46
CA GLN A 414 0.90 -9.95 -17.32
C GLN A 414 -0.26 -9.03 -17.72
N TYR A 415 0.00 -7.94 -18.44
CA TYR A 415 -1.06 -6.99 -18.82
C TYR A 415 -2.13 -7.64 -19.69
N LEU A 416 -1.71 -8.37 -20.72
CA LEU A 416 -2.60 -9.09 -21.62
C LEU A 416 -3.38 -10.16 -20.86
N SER A 417 -2.69 -11.04 -20.12
CA SER A 417 -3.36 -12.14 -19.41
C SER A 417 -4.34 -11.63 -18.34
N PHE A 418 -4.01 -10.57 -17.61
CA PHE A 418 -4.90 -9.97 -16.62
C PHE A 418 -6.12 -9.35 -17.29
N PHE A 419 -5.96 -8.68 -18.43
CA PHE A 419 -7.09 -8.18 -19.22
C PHE A 419 -8.01 -9.32 -19.68
N LEU A 420 -7.45 -10.41 -20.23
CA LEU A 420 -8.19 -11.60 -20.63
C LEU A 420 -8.92 -12.26 -19.45
N ILE A 421 -8.25 -12.42 -18.30
CA ILE A 421 -8.84 -12.92 -17.06
C ILE A 421 -9.94 -11.98 -16.57
N GLY A 422 -9.78 -10.67 -16.72
CA GLY A 422 -10.82 -9.68 -16.45
C GLY A 422 -12.09 -9.98 -17.24
N MET A 423 -11.97 -10.25 -18.54
CA MET A 423 -13.11 -10.63 -19.39
C MET A 423 -13.76 -11.94 -18.92
N LEU A 424 -12.97 -12.96 -18.62
CA LEU A 424 -13.47 -14.23 -18.06
C LEU A 424 -14.16 -14.03 -16.71
N ALA A 425 -13.60 -13.14 -15.87
CA ALA A 425 -14.16 -12.77 -14.58
C ALA A 425 -15.52 -12.07 -14.74
N PHE A 426 -15.75 -11.33 -15.83
CA PHE A 426 -17.06 -10.79 -16.17
C PHE A 426 -18.04 -11.91 -16.52
N ARG A 427 -17.66 -12.80 -17.44
CA ARG A 427 -18.50 -13.92 -17.89
C ARG A 427 -18.97 -14.82 -16.75
N TRP A 428 -18.09 -15.12 -15.79
CA TRP A 428 -18.38 -16.01 -14.67
C TRP A 428 -18.64 -15.30 -13.34
N ASP A 429 -18.75 -13.97 -13.36
CA ASP A 429 -19.01 -13.13 -12.18
C ASP A 429 -18.01 -13.38 -11.02
N TRP A 430 -16.73 -13.56 -11.35
CA TRP A 430 -15.68 -13.91 -10.39
C TRP A 430 -15.44 -12.81 -9.36
N LEU A 431 -15.49 -11.53 -9.74
CA LEU A 431 -15.28 -10.44 -8.77
C LEU A 431 -16.26 -10.51 -7.59
N ARG A 432 -17.50 -10.98 -7.82
CA ARG A 432 -18.50 -11.18 -6.76
C ARG A 432 -18.35 -12.54 -6.07
N SER A 433 -17.97 -13.59 -6.80
CA SER A 433 -18.00 -14.98 -6.32
C SER A 433 -16.67 -15.56 -5.80
N ILE A 434 -15.53 -14.91 -6.02
CA ILE A 434 -14.21 -15.40 -5.54
C ILE A 434 -14.30 -15.68 -4.02
N PRO A 435 -13.93 -16.88 -3.53
CA PRO A 435 -14.00 -17.18 -2.10
C PRO A 435 -12.96 -16.36 -1.31
N GLY A 436 -13.29 -16.00 -0.06
CA GLY A 436 -12.37 -15.25 0.81
C GLY A 436 -11.07 -16.01 1.12
N SER A 437 -11.11 -17.35 1.11
CA SER A 437 -9.94 -18.21 1.28
C SER A 437 -8.92 -18.08 0.15
N LEU A 438 -9.37 -17.85 -1.10
CA LEU A 438 -8.46 -17.56 -2.22
C LEU A 438 -7.74 -16.21 -2.03
N GLY A 439 -8.42 -15.21 -1.46
CA GLY A 439 -7.78 -13.97 -1.04
C GLY A 439 -6.72 -14.19 0.03
N GLN A 440 -7.04 -14.94 1.08
CA GLN A 440 -6.08 -15.26 2.17
C GLN A 440 -4.89 -16.06 1.66
N LEU A 441 -5.10 -17.06 0.81
CA LEU A 441 -4.02 -17.82 0.19
C LEU A 441 -3.15 -16.91 -0.68
N GLY A 442 -3.76 -16.06 -1.52
CA GLY A 442 -3.03 -15.08 -2.32
C GLY A 442 -2.12 -14.18 -1.48
N PHE A 443 -2.59 -13.76 -0.30
CA PHE A 443 -1.77 -13.00 0.66
C PHE A 443 -0.58 -13.80 1.15
N VAL A 444 -0.82 -15.03 1.64
CA VAL A 444 0.21 -15.91 2.17
C VAL A 444 1.26 -16.20 1.10
N LEU A 445 0.84 -16.54 -0.12
CA LEU A 445 1.74 -16.82 -1.23
C LEU A 445 2.55 -15.58 -1.64
N ALA A 446 1.94 -14.40 -1.72
CA ALA A 446 2.66 -13.16 -2.04
C ALA A 446 3.72 -12.81 -0.98
N VAL A 447 3.38 -12.98 0.31
CA VAL A 447 4.33 -12.78 1.41
C VAL A 447 5.46 -13.81 1.36
N LEU A 448 5.13 -15.10 1.26
CA LEU A 448 6.13 -16.16 1.21
C LEU A 448 7.06 -16.01 0.01
N ALA A 449 6.52 -15.71 -1.18
CA ALA A 449 7.32 -15.43 -2.36
C ALA A 449 8.27 -14.25 -2.12
N THR A 450 7.80 -13.16 -1.50
CA THR A 450 8.64 -11.98 -1.22
C THR A 450 9.70 -12.25 -0.15
N VAL A 451 9.44 -13.11 0.82
CA VAL A 451 10.44 -13.45 1.85
C VAL A 451 11.47 -14.45 1.32
N ILE A 452 11.05 -15.38 0.46
CA ILE A 452 11.88 -16.51 0.02
C ILE A 452 12.50 -16.23 -1.35
N LEU A 453 11.67 -16.06 -2.37
CA LEU A 453 12.11 -16.01 -3.76
C LEU A 453 12.80 -14.68 -4.09
N PHE A 454 12.35 -13.57 -3.51
CA PHE A 454 12.94 -12.26 -3.82
C PHE A 454 14.41 -12.15 -3.38
N PRO A 455 14.81 -12.49 -2.13
CA PRO A 455 16.23 -12.52 -1.78
C PRO A 455 17.04 -13.51 -2.63
N VAL A 456 16.46 -14.67 -2.97
CA VAL A 456 17.12 -15.69 -3.81
C VAL A 456 17.40 -15.17 -5.21
N ALA A 457 16.47 -14.42 -5.81
CA ALA A 457 16.68 -13.77 -7.10
C ALA A 457 17.84 -12.75 -7.07
N LEU A 458 18.13 -12.18 -5.91
CA LEU A 458 19.23 -11.22 -5.74
C LEU A 458 20.58 -11.88 -5.40
N ILE A 459 20.66 -13.22 -5.33
CA ILE A 459 21.92 -13.93 -5.07
C ILE A 459 22.77 -13.93 -6.34
N GLY A 460 23.93 -13.27 -6.29
CA GLY A 460 24.91 -13.23 -7.36
C GLY A 460 25.53 -11.84 -7.54
N ALA A 461 26.41 -11.69 -8.52
CA ALA A 461 27.00 -10.41 -8.89
C ALA A 461 26.12 -9.66 -9.91
N GLY A 462 25.87 -8.38 -9.67
CA GLY A 462 25.31 -7.45 -10.66
C GLY A 462 23.81 -7.58 -10.93
N SER A 463 23.42 -7.27 -12.17
CA SER A 463 22.04 -7.16 -12.68
C SER A 463 21.46 -8.46 -13.23
N ALA A 464 21.97 -9.62 -12.80
CA ALA A 464 21.57 -10.92 -13.37
C ALA A 464 20.06 -11.22 -13.28
N TRP A 465 19.34 -10.64 -12.32
CA TRP A 465 17.89 -10.81 -12.15
C TRP A 465 17.04 -10.06 -13.20
N ILE A 466 17.63 -9.10 -13.92
CA ILE A 466 16.92 -8.21 -14.87
C ILE A 466 16.46 -8.96 -16.13
N GLY A 467 17.12 -10.06 -16.52
CA GLY A 467 16.78 -10.80 -17.75
C GLY A 467 17.92 -11.67 -18.27
N HIS A 468 18.01 -11.80 -19.59
CA HIS A 468 19.11 -12.45 -20.33
C HIS A 468 19.28 -13.96 -20.09
N GLY A 469 18.21 -14.65 -19.69
CA GLY A 469 18.21 -16.11 -19.57
C GLY A 469 18.89 -16.66 -18.31
N SER A 470 19.25 -15.81 -17.34
CA SER A 470 19.81 -16.28 -16.07
C SER A 470 18.78 -17.06 -15.23
N TRP A 471 19.26 -17.94 -14.34
CA TRP A 471 18.37 -18.63 -13.39
C TRP A 471 17.78 -17.65 -12.35
N GLN A 472 18.49 -16.57 -12.01
CA GLN A 472 17.98 -15.49 -11.16
C GLN A 472 16.76 -14.82 -11.76
N SER A 473 16.75 -14.62 -13.09
CA SER A 473 15.62 -14.05 -13.81
C SER A 473 14.39 -14.98 -13.77
N VAL A 474 14.59 -16.31 -13.76
CA VAL A 474 13.49 -17.28 -13.54
C VAL A 474 12.89 -17.11 -12.15
N VAL A 475 13.74 -17.06 -11.12
CA VAL A 475 13.29 -16.87 -9.73
C VAL A 475 12.57 -15.54 -9.57
N PHE A 476 13.08 -14.47 -10.19
CA PHE A 476 12.45 -13.16 -10.18
C PHE A 476 11.09 -13.17 -10.90
N ALA A 477 10.99 -13.78 -12.09
CA ALA A 477 9.72 -13.89 -12.83
C ALA A 477 8.67 -14.72 -12.06
N LEU A 478 9.11 -15.76 -11.34
CA LEU A 478 8.25 -16.56 -10.48
C LEU A 478 7.75 -15.75 -9.28
N TRP A 479 8.65 -15.05 -8.59
CA TRP A 479 8.30 -14.15 -7.49
C TRP A 479 7.27 -13.10 -7.94
N ASP A 480 7.57 -12.40 -9.03
CA ASP A 480 6.79 -11.30 -9.58
C ASP A 480 5.38 -11.77 -9.97
N SER A 481 5.26 -12.93 -10.63
CA SER A 481 3.97 -13.51 -11.02
C SER A 481 3.13 -13.96 -9.81
N ILE A 482 3.74 -14.62 -8.81
CA ILE A 482 3.04 -15.01 -7.58
C ILE A 482 2.58 -13.77 -6.81
N PHE A 483 3.44 -12.77 -6.70
CA PHE A 483 3.12 -11.52 -6.00
C PHE A 483 1.99 -10.76 -6.70
N ALA A 484 2.06 -10.63 -8.03
CA ALA A 484 1.06 -9.96 -8.85
C ALA A 484 -0.34 -10.56 -8.68
N VAL A 485 -0.46 -11.88 -8.84
CA VAL A 485 -1.74 -12.60 -8.74
C VAL A 485 -2.21 -12.63 -7.30
N GLY A 486 -1.32 -12.92 -6.34
CA GLY A 486 -1.62 -12.98 -4.92
C GLY A 486 -2.17 -11.66 -4.38
N MET A 487 -1.47 -10.55 -4.65
CA MET A 487 -1.92 -9.21 -4.24
C MET A 487 -3.24 -8.81 -4.92
N SER A 488 -3.44 -9.17 -6.18
CA SER A 488 -4.69 -8.88 -6.89
C SER A 488 -5.89 -9.59 -6.24
N LEU A 489 -5.76 -10.87 -5.88
CA LEU A 489 -6.79 -11.63 -5.18
C LEU A 489 -7.09 -11.03 -3.79
N VAL A 490 -6.05 -10.66 -3.04
CA VAL A 490 -6.19 -10.01 -1.73
C VAL A 490 -6.92 -8.70 -1.86
N LEU A 491 -6.51 -7.82 -2.76
CA LEU A 491 -7.10 -6.50 -2.88
C LEU A 491 -8.56 -6.57 -3.33
N VAL A 492 -8.89 -7.43 -4.30
CA VAL A 492 -10.28 -7.64 -4.73
C VAL A 492 -11.13 -8.13 -3.57
N THR A 493 -10.70 -9.18 -2.87
CA THR A 493 -11.47 -9.75 -1.75
C THR A 493 -11.56 -8.81 -0.54
N PHE A 494 -10.49 -8.08 -0.24
CA PHE A 494 -10.42 -7.07 0.82
C PHE A 494 -11.38 -5.92 0.53
N PHE A 495 -11.29 -5.28 -0.64
CA PHE A 495 -12.16 -4.16 -0.98
C PHE A 495 -13.63 -4.60 -1.03
N ARG A 496 -13.92 -5.78 -1.59
CA ARG A 496 -15.28 -6.34 -1.60
C ARG A 496 -15.83 -6.56 -0.19
N ARG A 497 -14.99 -7.00 0.76
CA ARG A 497 -15.42 -7.26 2.13
C ARG A 497 -15.53 -6.00 2.98
N PHE A 498 -14.61 -5.05 2.83
CA PHE A 498 -14.43 -3.94 3.77
C PHE A 498 -14.79 -2.56 3.22
N LEU A 499 -14.74 -2.37 1.90
CA LEU A 499 -14.89 -1.10 1.21
C LEU A 499 -15.97 -1.16 0.12
N ASN A 500 -17.01 -1.98 0.31
CA ASN A 500 -18.14 -2.09 -0.62
C ASN A 500 -19.26 -1.06 -0.36
N GLY A 501 -19.03 -0.10 0.55
CA GLY A 501 -20.00 0.96 0.85
C GLY A 501 -19.87 2.13 -0.12
N GLY A 502 -20.98 2.55 -0.74
CA GLY A 502 -21.07 3.76 -1.56
C GLY A 502 -21.10 5.07 -0.76
N LYS A 503 -20.24 5.19 0.27
CA LYS A 503 -20.17 6.38 1.17
C LYS A 503 -19.89 7.65 0.36
N LYS A 504 -20.39 8.80 0.83
CA LYS A 504 -20.25 10.11 0.14
C LYS A 504 -18.79 10.40 -0.25
N PHE A 505 -17.85 10.18 0.68
CA PHE A 505 -16.42 10.43 0.44
C PHE A 505 -15.79 9.46 -0.58
N GLY A 506 -16.08 8.15 -0.49
CA GLY A 506 -15.56 7.19 -1.48
C GLY A 506 -16.10 7.45 -2.89
N ARG A 507 -17.38 7.86 -3.00
CA ARG A 507 -17.98 8.26 -4.28
C ARG A 507 -17.32 9.50 -4.86
N PHE A 508 -17.01 10.50 -4.01
CA PHE A 508 -16.26 11.68 -4.42
C PHE A 508 -14.89 11.28 -5.00
N LEU A 509 -14.07 10.53 -4.25
CA LEU A 509 -12.74 10.14 -4.73
C LEU A 509 -12.81 9.31 -6.03
N SER A 510 -13.73 8.35 -6.12
CA SER A 510 -13.90 7.53 -7.33
C SER A 510 -14.26 8.36 -8.56
N GLN A 511 -15.16 9.33 -8.40
CA GLN A 511 -15.57 10.21 -9.48
C GLN A 511 -14.42 11.06 -10.04
N HIS A 512 -13.43 11.42 -9.22
CA HIS A 512 -12.29 12.27 -9.63
C HIS A 512 -11.03 11.47 -9.99
N SER A 513 -11.01 10.15 -9.74
CA SER A 513 -9.82 9.29 -9.89
C SER A 513 -9.20 9.34 -11.29
N PHE A 514 -10.00 9.29 -12.37
CA PHE A 514 -9.45 9.35 -13.73
C PHE A 514 -8.82 10.71 -14.07
N THR A 515 -9.44 11.81 -13.62
CA THR A 515 -8.86 13.15 -13.78
C THR A 515 -7.56 13.30 -13.00
N VAL A 516 -7.49 12.77 -11.77
CA VAL A 516 -6.23 12.75 -10.99
C VAL A 516 -5.15 11.99 -11.75
N TYR A 517 -5.48 10.81 -12.28
CA TYR A 517 -4.54 10.05 -13.11
C TYR A 517 -4.05 10.82 -14.35
N LEU A 518 -4.86 11.69 -14.94
CA LEU A 518 -4.42 12.50 -16.08
C LEU A 518 -3.43 13.62 -15.69
N ILE A 519 -3.66 14.28 -14.55
CA ILE A 519 -2.97 15.54 -14.20
C ILE A 519 -1.88 15.39 -13.12
N HIS A 520 -1.80 14.23 -12.46
CA HIS A 520 -0.93 14.06 -11.29
C HIS A 520 0.54 14.35 -11.63
N ALA A 521 1.03 13.92 -12.79
CA ALA A 521 2.43 14.11 -13.20
C ALA A 521 2.84 15.60 -13.20
N GLN A 522 1.97 16.49 -13.67
CA GLN A 522 2.23 17.92 -13.69
C GLN A 522 2.26 18.47 -12.26
N ILE A 523 1.24 18.12 -11.47
CA ILE A 523 1.09 18.60 -10.09
C ILE A 523 2.30 18.18 -9.25
N ILE A 524 2.71 16.92 -9.33
CA ILE A 524 3.85 16.42 -8.54
C ILE A 524 5.16 17.07 -9.00
N VAL A 525 5.39 17.30 -10.30
CA VAL A 525 6.60 17.96 -10.80
C VAL A 525 6.69 19.38 -10.26
N PHE A 526 5.63 20.17 -10.37
CA PHE A 526 5.61 21.54 -9.83
C PHE A 526 5.68 21.58 -8.31
N LEU A 527 5.03 20.65 -7.62
CA LEU A 527 5.15 20.52 -6.17
C LEU A 527 6.60 20.22 -5.77
N MET A 528 7.27 19.32 -6.49
CA MET A 528 8.67 18.97 -6.24
C MET A 528 9.61 20.14 -6.54
N LEU A 529 9.32 20.95 -7.56
CA LEU A 529 10.04 22.20 -7.83
C LEU A 529 9.82 23.24 -6.72
N ALA A 530 8.60 23.40 -6.24
CA ALA A 530 8.30 24.31 -5.11
C ALA A 530 9.02 23.85 -3.83
N LEU A 531 9.09 22.54 -3.60
CA LEU A 531 9.83 21.95 -2.50
C LEU A 531 11.35 21.86 -2.77
N ARG A 532 11.87 22.34 -3.91
CA ARG A 532 13.29 22.21 -4.27
C ARG A 532 14.21 22.90 -3.26
N GLY A 533 13.86 24.11 -2.82
CA GLY A 533 14.63 24.87 -1.83
C GLY A 533 14.65 24.24 -0.44
N LEU A 534 13.73 23.30 -0.17
CA LEU A 534 13.71 22.55 1.07
C LEU A 534 14.77 21.43 1.01
N GLN A 535 15.92 21.67 1.64
CA GLN A 535 17.01 20.70 1.75
C GLN A 535 16.73 19.65 2.84
N THR A 536 15.62 18.91 2.75
CA THR A 536 15.27 17.84 3.70
C THR A 536 15.58 16.45 3.15
N GLN A 537 15.59 15.43 4.03
CA GLN A 537 15.78 14.04 3.60
C GLN A 537 14.69 13.61 2.59
N PRO A 538 15.04 12.82 1.56
CA PRO A 538 14.10 12.41 0.52
C PRO A 538 12.82 11.73 1.05
N GLN A 539 12.91 10.99 2.16
CA GLN A 539 11.77 10.33 2.81
C GLN A 539 10.80 11.34 3.44
N LEU A 540 11.32 12.34 4.17
CA LEU A 540 10.48 13.39 4.77
C LEU A 540 9.87 14.28 3.69
N LYS A 541 10.65 14.60 2.66
CA LYS A 541 10.20 15.34 1.49
C LYS A 541 9.10 14.60 0.76
N PHE A 542 9.23 13.27 0.60
CA PHE A 542 8.19 12.40 0.09
C PHE A 542 6.92 12.44 0.96
N CYS A 543 7.03 12.30 2.28
CA CYS A 543 5.87 12.34 3.18
C CYS A 543 5.13 13.69 3.08
N LEU A 544 5.87 14.80 3.10
CA LEU A 544 5.31 16.13 2.92
C LEU A 544 4.63 16.28 1.56
N ALA A 545 5.31 15.86 0.49
CA ALA A 545 4.78 15.91 -0.86
C ALA A 545 3.55 14.99 -1.05
N ALA A 546 3.46 13.87 -0.35
CA ALA A 546 2.29 12.99 -0.36
C ALA A 546 1.10 13.63 0.39
N ILE A 547 1.34 14.20 1.57
CA ILE A 547 0.32 14.86 2.40
C ILE A 547 -0.27 16.08 1.69
N VAL A 548 0.55 16.84 0.97
CA VAL A 548 0.10 18.03 0.23
C VAL A 548 -0.39 17.66 -1.18
N GLY A 549 0.37 16.83 -1.89
CA GLY A 549 0.15 16.52 -3.30
C GLY A 549 -1.11 15.71 -3.55
N LEU A 550 -1.46 14.74 -2.69
CA LEU A 550 -2.69 13.97 -2.87
C LEU A 550 -3.95 14.85 -2.74
N PRO A 551 -4.16 15.63 -1.66
CA PRO A 551 -5.27 16.58 -1.60
C PRO A 551 -5.27 17.59 -2.74
N LEU A 552 -4.10 18.10 -3.14
CA LEU A 552 -3.99 19.05 -4.24
C LEU A 552 -4.44 18.42 -5.57
N CYS A 553 -4.04 17.18 -5.85
CA CYS A 553 -4.50 16.43 -7.03
C CYS A 553 -6.02 16.28 -7.05
N PHE A 554 -6.63 15.84 -5.94
CA PHE A 554 -8.08 15.67 -5.86
C PHE A 554 -8.83 17.01 -5.89
N GLY A 555 -8.28 18.07 -5.31
CA GLY A 555 -8.85 19.42 -5.34
C GLY A 555 -8.85 20.03 -6.75
N ILE A 556 -7.73 19.94 -7.46
CA ILE A 556 -7.63 20.40 -8.85
C ILE A 556 -8.51 19.54 -9.76
N ALA A 557 -8.51 18.21 -9.59
CA ALA A 557 -9.40 17.32 -10.34
C ALA A 557 -10.89 17.63 -10.10
N TRP A 558 -11.25 18.11 -8.91
CA TRP A 558 -12.60 18.58 -8.62
C TRP A 558 -12.93 19.88 -9.37
N LEU A 559 -12.01 20.84 -9.41
CA LEU A 559 -12.18 22.08 -10.17
C LEU A 559 -12.30 21.82 -11.68
N ILE A 560 -11.42 20.99 -12.26
CA ILE A 560 -11.43 20.66 -13.69
C ILE A 560 -12.76 20.04 -14.11
N ARG A 561 -13.35 19.17 -13.28
CA ARG A 561 -14.64 18.53 -13.59
C ARG A 561 -15.85 19.45 -13.43
N LYS A 562 -15.68 20.69 -12.95
CA LYS A 562 -16.74 21.72 -13.01
C LYS A 562 -16.86 22.37 -14.39
N ILE A 563 -15.82 22.28 -15.23
CA ILE A 563 -15.84 22.86 -16.57
C ILE A 563 -16.90 22.11 -17.41
N PRO A 564 -17.81 22.83 -18.08
CA PRO A 564 -18.80 22.20 -18.95
C PRO A 564 -18.09 21.35 -20.03
N TYR A 565 -18.72 20.26 -20.47
CA TYR A 565 -18.18 19.25 -21.39
C TYR A 565 -17.09 18.31 -20.82
N VAL A 566 -16.17 18.80 -19.98
CA VAL A 566 -15.11 17.97 -19.37
C VAL A 566 -15.71 16.86 -18.51
N LYS A 567 -16.78 17.15 -17.76
CA LYS A 567 -17.52 16.17 -16.95
C LYS A 567 -18.11 14.99 -17.76
N LYS A 568 -18.36 15.16 -19.06
CA LYS A 568 -18.88 14.09 -19.92
C LYS A 568 -17.79 13.13 -20.39
N ILE A 569 -16.54 13.60 -20.44
CA ILE A 569 -15.36 12.87 -20.93
C ILE A 569 -14.58 12.25 -19.76
N LEU A 570 -14.41 12.98 -18.64
CA LEU A 570 -13.69 12.60 -17.41
C LEU A 570 -14.66 12.26 -16.27
#